data_AF-B0C7D3-F1
#
_entry.id   AF-B0C7D3-F1
#
_cell.length_a   1.000
_cell.length_b   1.000
_cell.length_c   1.000
_cell.angle_alpha   90.00
_cell.angle_beta   90.00
_cell.angle_gamma   90.00
#
_symmetry.space_group_name_H-M   'P 1'
#
loop_
_entity.id
_entity.type
_entity.pdbx_description
1 polymer ?
#
loop_
_entity_poly.entity_id
_entity_poly.type
_entity_poly.pdbx_seq_one_letter_code
_entity_poly.pdbx_strand_id
1 'polypeptide(L)'
;MIDIGSRLARHKLLPFTMSESAEILKQQFSQSLGLPWTDILPASRLEELLKEEAFSYRNRIYSPIVTLWAMLYQVLSADKSLRNTVKCITTWLTAAGIQPPSSDTGAYSKARSRFPESLLQRLIPESAECLAQPLSPEHLWCGRPVKVYDGTTVLMADSAANQASYPQHGNQTAGCGFPIARLVSR
;
A
#
# COMPACT_ATOMS: atom_id res chain seq x y z
N MET A 1 -42.93 -14.88 -44.45
CA MET A 1 -41.57 -15.29 -44.86
C MET A 1 -40.86 -13.98 -45.18
N ILE A 2 -40.16 -13.34 -44.25
CA ILE A 2 -38.88 -13.74 -43.66
C ILE A 2 -38.81 -13.27 -42.20
N ASP A 3 -38.41 -14.19 -41.33
CA ASP A 3 -37.99 -14.01 -39.95
C ASP A 3 -36.58 -13.40 -39.92
N ILE A 4 -36.36 -12.33 -39.15
CA ILE A 4 -35.03 -11.84 -38.78
C ILE A 4 -35.03 -11.53 -37.27
N GLY A 5 -35.30 -12.56 -36.46
CA GLY A 5 -34.65 -12.65 -35.17
C GLY A 5 -33.21 -13.13 -35.36
N SER A 6 -32.21 -12.39 -34.88
CA SER A 6 -31.15 -12.96 -34.05
C SER A 6 -29.99 -12.01 -33.70
N ARG A 7 -29.71 -12.01 -32.39
CA ARG A 7 -28.38 -12.00 -31.76
C ARG A 7 -27.64 -10.66 -31.67
N LEU A 8 -28.05 -9.89 -30.64
CA LEU A 8 -27.07 -9.27 -29.75
C LEU A 8 -26.11 -10.35 -29.25
N ALA A 9 -24.89 -10.35 -29.77
CA ALA A 9 -23.79 -11.12 -29.20
C ALA A 9 -23.47 -10.52 -27.82
N ARG A 10 -24.03 -11.13 -26.77
CA ARG A 10 -23.51 -10.98 -25.41
C ARG A 10 -22.08 -11.52 -25.43
N HIS A 11 -21.09 -10.63 -25.39
CA HIS A 11 -19.71 -11.00 -25.11
C HIS A 11 -19.70 -11.78 -23.79
N LYS A 12 -19.57 -13.10 -23.88
CA LYS A 12 -19.23 -13.94 -22.74
C LYS A 12 -17.81 -13.57 -22.33
N LEU A 13 -17.68 -12.71 -21.34
CA LEU A 13 -16.44 -12.55 -20.59
C LEU A 13 -16.08 -13.94 -20.05
N LEU A 14 -14.95 -14.48 -20.52
CA LEU A 14 -14.42 -15.75 -20.04
C LEU A 14 -14.19 -15.67 -18.52
N PRO A 15 -14.38 -16.78 -17.77
CA PRO A 15 -14.10 -16.78 -16.33
C PRO A 15 -12.60 -16.56 -16.13
N PHE A 16 -12.28 -15.43 -15.53
CA PHE A 16 -10.93 -14.92 -15.50
C PHE A 16 -10.28 -15.12 -14.13
N THR A 17 -8.97 -15.38 -14.13
CA THR A 17 -8.26 -15.76 -12.91
C THR A 17 -7.89 -14.53 -12.07
N MET A 18 -7.98 -14.64 -10.74
CA MET A 18 -7.58 -13.57 -9.81
C MET A 18 -6.12 -13.13 -9.96
N SER A 19 -5.28 -14.00 -10.55
CA SER A 19 -3.88 -13.71 -10.88
C SER A 19 -3.76 -12.56 -11.87
N GLU A 20 -4.65 -12.50 -12.85
CA GLU A 20 -4.57 -11.57 -13.98
C GLU A 20 -4.97 -10.14 -13.56
N SER A 21 -6.03 -10.01 -12.74
CA SER A 21 -6.38 -8.72 -12.11
C SER A 21 -5.24 -8.16 -11.25
N ALA A 22 -4.51 -9.01 -10.53
CA ALA A 22 -3.39 -8.58 -9.71
C ALA A 22 -2.23 -8.05 -10.56
N GLU A 23 -1.91 -8.71 -11.67
CA GLU A 23 -0.85 -8.25 -12.59
C GLU A 23 -1.20 -6.91 -13.26
N ILE A 24 -2.44 -6.73 -13.72
CA ILE A 24 -2.87 -5.44 -14.26
C ILE A 24 -2.73 -4.33 -13.21
N LEU A 25 -3.18 -4.58 -11.98
CA LEU A 25 -3.06 -3.58 -10.91
C LEU A 25 -1.61 -3.27 -10.56
N LYS A 26 -0.75 -4.29 -10.48
CA LYS A 26 0.70 -4.08 -10.30
C LYS A 26 1.25 -3.14 -11.38
N GLN A 27 0.94 -3.41 -12.65
CA GLN A 27 1.38 -2.58 -13.77
C GLN A 27 0.84 -1.14 -13.69
N GLN A 28 -0.44 -0.96 -13.37
CA GLN A 28 -1.07 0.36 -13.30
C GLN A 28 -0.55 1.19 -12.12
N PHE A 29 -0.34 0.57 -10.97
CA PHE A 29 0.25 1.23 -9.81
C PHE A 29 1.68 1.65 -10.07
N SER A 30 2.47 0.77 -10.69
CA SER A 30 3.80 1.11 -11.20
C SER A 30 3.68 2.36 -12.08
N GLN A 31 3.01 2.31 -13.23
CA GLN A 31 2.89 3.48 -14.12
C GLN A 31 2.42 4.78 -13.45
N SER A 32 1.53 4.71 -12.46
CA SER A 32 0.94 5.89 -11.81
C SER A 32 1.84 6.60 -10.79
N LEU A 33 2.80 5.92 -10.16
CA LEU A 33 3.53 6.44 -8.99
C LEU A 33 4.78 7.30 -9.34
N GLY A 34 5.06 7.60 -10.61
CA GLY A 34 6.24 8.35 -11.13
C GLY A 34 7.74 7.97 -10.86
N LEU A 35 8.15 6.94 -10.08
CA LEU A 35 9.55 6.57 -9.70
C LEU A 35 9.96 5.13 -10.12
N PRO A 36 11.21 4.67 -10.05
CA PRO A 36 11.53 3.25 -10.28
C PRO A 36 11.15 2.35 -9.06
N TRP A 37 9.91 2.39 -8.57
CA TRP A 37 9.49 1.62 -7.38
C TRP A 37 9.49 0.11 -7.61
N THR A 38 9.46 -0.35 -8.86
CA THR A 38 9.68 -1.77 -9.15
C THR A 38 11.10 -2.20 -8.86
N ASP A 39 12.06 -1.27 -8.85
CA ASP A 39 13.47 -1.53 -8.54
C ASP A 39 13.72 -1.40 -7.04
N ILE A 40 13.02 -0.46 -6.38
CA ILE A 40 13.14 -0.21 -4.92
C ILE A 40 12.34 -1.26 -4.12
N LEU A 41 11.14 -1.62 -4.58
CA LEU A 41 10.21 -2.51 -3.92
C LEU A 41 9.62 -3.53 -4.91
N PRO A 42 10.46 -4.43 -5.45
CA PRO A 42 10.03 -5.42 -6.43
C PRO A 42 8.98 -6.38 -5.83
N ALA A 43 7.98 -6.72 -6.65
CA ALA A 43 6.94 -7.66 -6.29
C ALA A 43 7.53 -9.03 -5.88
N SER A 44 8.58 -9.49 -6.58
CA SER A 44 9.28 -10.74 -6.28
C SER A 44 9.88 -10.76 -4.88
N ARG A 45 10.49 -9.66 -4.43
CA ARG A 45 11.06 -9.57 -3.07
C ARG A 45 9.98 -9.67 -2.01
N LEU A 46 8.83 -9.03 -2.22
CA LEU A 46 7.70 -9.16 -1.31
C LEU A 46 7.16 -10.61 -1.29
N GLU A 47 7.13 -11.30 -2.44
CA GLU A 47 6.74 -12.72 -2.51
C GLU A 47 7.71 -13.63 -1.75
N GLU A 48 9.02 -13.36 -1.82
CA GLU A 48 10.04 -14.06 -1.03
C GLU A 48 9.81 -13.87 0.47
N LEU A 49 9.65 -12.62 0.91
CA LEU A 49 9.43 -12.31 2.33
C LEU A 49 8.13 -12.95 2.86
N LEU A 50 7.06 -12.94 2.06
CA LEU A 50 5.80 -13.62 2.39
C LEU A 50 5.99 -15.14 2.59
N LYS A 51 6.86 -15.77 1.79
CA LYS A 51 7.20 -17.19 1.92
C LYS A 51 8.07 -17.44 3.14
N GLU A 52 9.09 -16.61 3.37
CA GLU A 52 10.00 -16.71 4.52
C GLU A 52 9.26 -16.61 5.85
N GLU A 53 8.26 -15.72 5.94
CA GLU A 53 7.43 -15.54 7.14
C GLU A 53 6.26 -16.55 7.23
N ALA A 54 6.17 -17.51 6.31
CA ALA A 54 5.08 -18.47 6.20
C ALA A 54 3.69 -17.82 6.25
N PHE A 55 3.56 -16.60 5.70
CA PHE A 55 2.35 -15.81 5.81
C PHE A 55 1.26 -16.36 4.87
N SER A 56 0.18 -16.86 5.44
CA SER A 56 -0.96 -17.37 4.68
C SER A 56 -1.92 -16.25 4.30
N TYR A 57 -2.21 -16.12 3.00
CA TYR A 57 -3.22 -15.21 2.48
C TYR A 57 -4.08 -15.87 1.41
N ARG A 58 -5.29 -15.36 1.23
CA ARG A 58 -6.18 -15.84 0.17
C ARG A 58 -5.86 -15.08 -1.12
N ASN A 59 -5.75 -15.81 -2.24
CA ASN A 59 -5.63 -15.18 -3.55
C ASN A 59 -6.95 -14.44 -3.88
N ARG A 60 -6.89 -13.11 -3.87
CA ARG A 60 -7.98 -12.14 -4.05
C ARG A 60 -7.39 -10.92 -4.76
N ILE A 61 -8.26 -10.05 -5.28
CA ILE A 61 -7.87 -8.80 -5.95
C ILE A 61 -6.90 -7.98 -5.07
N TYR A 62 -7.21 -7.84 -3.78
CA TYR A 62 -6.31 -7.22 -2.79
C TYR A 62 -5.35 -8.27 -2.22
N SER A 63 -4.41 -8.74 -3.05
CA SER A 63 -3.26 -9.52 -2.59
C SER A 63 -2.33 -8.66 -1.73
N PRO A 64 -1.39 -9.22 -0.96
CA PRO A 64 -0.45 -8.41 -0.17
C PRO A 64 0.30 -7.37 -1.02
N ILE A 65 0.76 -7.75 -2.21
CA ILE A 65 1.50 -6.86 -3.12
C ILE A 65 0.60 -5.72 -3.61
N VAL A 66 -0.58 -6.05 -4.13
CA VAL A 66 -1.56 -5.05 -4.58
C VAL A 66 -1.96 -4.13 -3.42
N THR A 67 -2.12 -4.68 -2.22
CA THR A 67 -2.49 -3.92 -1.01
C THR A 67 -1.42 -2.92 -0.62
N LEU A 68 -0.15 -3.34 -0.60
CA LEU A 68 0.97 -2.46 -0.27
C LEU A 68 1.10 -1.33 -1.31
N TRP A 69 1.08 -1.68 -2.59
CA TRP A 69 1.23 -0.69 -3.67
C TRP A 69 0.04 0.27 -3.74
N ALA A 70 -1.18 -0.23 -3.50
CA ALA A 70 -2.36 0.62 -3.34
C ALA A 70 -2.23 1.57 -2.13
N MET A 71 -1.62 1.13 -1.02
CA MET A 71 -1.42 1.97 0.15
C MET A 71 -0.40 3.07 -0.12
N LEU A 72 0.69 2.77 -0.84
CA LEU A 72 1.66 3.78 -1.28
C LEU A 72 1.00 4.78 -2.23
N TYR A 73 0.26 4.31 -3.23
CA TYR A 73 -0.52 5.16 -4.13
C TYR A 73 -1.50 6.06 -3.37
N GLN A 74 -2.23 5.51 -2.39
CA GLN A 74 -3.14 6.28 -1.56
C GLN A 74 -2.43 7.42 -0.82
N VAL A 75 -1.28 7.14 -0.19
CA VAL A 75 -0.55 8.13 0.62
C VAL A 75 0.05 9.23 -0.26
N LEU A 76 0.51 8.87 -1.46
CA LEU A 76 1.13 9.80 -2.41
C LEU A 76 0.10 10.57 -3.25
N SER A 77 -1.15 10.11 -3.29
CA SER A 77 -2.23 10.78 -3.99
C SER A 77 -2.61 12.13 -3.35
N ALA A 78 -3.07 13.07 -4.18
CA ALA A 78 -3.68 14.31 -3.71
C ALA A 78 -4.93 14.03 -2.86
N ASP A 79 -5.82 13.17 -3.37
CA ASP A 79 -6.92 12.59 -2.60
C ASP A 79 -6.47 11.27 -1.94
N LYS A 80 -6.15 11.37 -0.65
CA LYS A 80 -5.65 10.25 0.17
C LYS A 80 -6.75 9.32 0.69
N SER A 81 -7.98 9.45 0.20
CA SER A 81 -9.08 8.60 0.67
C SER A 81 -8.98 7.17 0.15
N LEU A 82 -9.43 6.22 0.98
CA LEU A 82 -9.64 4.83 0.56
C LEU A 82 -10.54 4.75 -0.68
N ARG A 83 -11.56 5.61 -0.75
CA ARG A 83 -12.55 5.66 -1.84
C ARG A 83 -11.89 6.02 -3.16
N ASN A 84 -11.00 7.01 -3.16
CA ASN A 84 -10.25 7.38 -4.36
C ASN A 84 -9.39 6.23 -4.87
N THR A 85 -8.66 5.55 -3.97
CA THR A 85 -7.82 4.40 -4.34
C THR A 85 -8.64 3.26 -4.93
N VAL A 86 -9.76 2.89 -4.30
CA VAL A 86 -10.65 1.84 -4.81
C VAL A 86 -11.29 2.26 -6.15
N LYS A 87 -11.66 3.53 -6.31
CA LYS A 87 -12.16 4.06 -7.58
C LYS A 87 -11.14 3.88 -8.69
N CYS A 88 -9.87 4.23 -8.48
CA CYS A 88 -8.79 4.02 -9.46
C CYS A 88 -8.66 2.54 -9.83
N ILE A 89 -8.62 1.64 -8.85
CA ILE A 89 -8.57 0.18 -9.06
C ILE A 89 -9.75 -0.30 -9.92
N THR A 90 -10.98 0.08 -9.56
CA THR A 90 -12.19 -0.25 -10.32
C THR A 90 -12.11 0.29 -11.74
N THR A 91 -11.67 1.54 -11.94
CA THR A 91 -11.53 2.16 -13.26
C THR A 91 -10.50 1.43 -14.12
N TRP A 92 -9.33 1.10 -13.59
CA TRP A 92 -8.28 0.40 -14.34
C TRP A 92 -8.71 -1.01 -14.75
N LEU A 93 -9.33 -1.77 -13.85
CA LEU A 93 -9.85 -3.10 -14.18
C LEU A 93 -10.99 -3.02 -15.22
N THR A 94 -11.88 -2.05 -15.08
CA THR A 94 -12.97 -1.83 -16.05
C THR A 94 -12.41 -1.48 -17.43
N ALA A 95 -11.39 -0.61 -17.50
CA ALA A 95 -10.73 -0.23 -18.74
C ALA A 95 -10.03 -1.43 -19.41
N ALA A 96 -9.53 -2.38 -18.61
CA ALA A 96 -8.96 -3.64 -19.08
C ALA A 96 -10.03 -4.71 -19.43
N GLY A 97 -11.32 -4.40 -19.33
CA GLY A 97 -12.40 -5.36 -19.59
C GLY A 97 -12.60 -6.41 -18.50
N ILE A 98 -11.94 -6.27 -17.35
CA ILE A 98 -12.09 -7.15 -16.19
C ILE A 98 -13.25 -6.66 -15.33
N GLN A 99 -14.06 -7.60 -14.84
CA GLN A 99 -15.08 -7.28 -13.84
C GLN A 99 -14.43 -6.74 -12.56
N PRO A 100 -14.65 -5.46 -12.22
CA PRO A 100 -13.99 -4.86 -11.08
C PRO A 100 -14.59 -5.36 -9.75
N PRO A 101 -13.87 -5.18 -8.63
CA PRO A 101 -14.44 -5.40 -7.31
C PRO A 101 -15.56 -4.37 -7.02
N SER A 102 -16.33 -4.64 -5.97
CA SER A 102 -17.23 -3.63 -5.39
C SER A 102 -16.49 -2.31 -5.14
N SER A 103 -17.18 -1.19 -5.35
CA SER A 103 -16.68 0.15 -5.03
C SER A 103 -16.61 0.42 -3.52
N ASP A 104 -17.07 -0.51 -2.68
CA ASP A 104 -16.92 -0.44 -1.24
C ASP A 104 -15.45 -0.60 -0.82
N THR A 105 -15.00 0.33 0.02
CA THR A 105 -13.67 0.35 0.63
C THR A 105 -13.41 -0.78 1.63
N GLY A 106 -14.45 -1.47 2.12
CA GLY A 106 -14.33 -2.45 3.19
C GLY A 106 -13.37 -3.61 2.88
N ALA A 107 -13.33 -4.09 1.63
CA ALA A 107 -12.41 -5.15 1.24
C ALA A 107 -10.95 -4.69 1.26
N TYR A 108 -10.68 -3.50 0.70
CA TYR A 108 -9.35 -2.89 0.71
C TYR A 108 -8.90 -2.54 2.14
N SER A 109 -9.78 -1.94 2.94
CA SER A 109 -9.50 -1.63 4.35
C SER A 109 -9.13 -2.87 5.15
N LYS A 110 -9.88 -3.97 4.99
CA LYS A 110 -9.57 -5.24 5.66
C LYS A 110 -8.25 -5.85 5.20
N ALA A 111 -7.89 -5.70 3.93
CA ALA A 111 -6.61 -6.18 3.42
C ALA A 111 -5.45 -5.41 4.05
N ARG A 112 -5.55 -4.07 4.13
CA ARG A 112 -4.56 -3.22 4.81
C ARG A 112 -4.38 -3.59 6.28
N SER A 113 -5.47 -3.74 7.02
CA SER A 113 -5.42 -4.10 8.45
C SER A 113 -4.83 -5.49 8.72
N ARG A 114 -4.78 -6.37 7.72
CA ARG A 114 -4.18 -7.71 7.82
C ARG A 114 -2.74 -7.75 7.34
N PHE A 115 -2.23 -6.65 6.78
CA PHE A 115 -0.87 -6.61 6.29
C PHE A 115 0.08 -6.77 7.48
N PRO A 116 0.98 -7.77 7.47
CA PRO A 116 1.81 -8.08 8.62
C PRO A 116 2.86 -6.99 8.82
N GLU A 117 2.97 -6.53 10.07
CA GLU A 117 3.94 -5.49 10.44
C GLU A 117 5.39 -5.96 10.28
N SER A 118 5.65 -7.25 10.53
CA SER A 118 6.97 -7.88 10.34
C SER A 118 7.53 -7.67 8.94
N LEU A 119 6.69 -7.81 7.90
CA LEU A 119 7.10 -7.54 6.52
C LEU A 119 7.53 -6.08 6.34
N LEU A 120 6.82 -5.11 6.93
CA LEU A 120 7.19 -3.70 6.84
C LEU A 120 8.50 -3.42 7.57
N GLN A 121 8.70 -4.01 8.74
CA GLN A 121 9.93 -3.88 9.52
C GLN A 121 11.17 -4.38 8.76
N ARG A 122 11.00 -5.33 7.82
CA ARG A 122 12.06 -5.81 6.92
C ARG A 122 12.17 -5.00 5.63
N LEU A 123 11.05 -4.70 4.98
CA LEU A 123 11.03 -4.00 3.69
C LEU A 123 11.55 -2.56 3.78
N ILE A 124 11.22 -1.84 4.85
CA ILE A 124 11.61 -0.43 5.00
C ILE A 124 13.13 -0.25 4.99
N PRO A 125 13.92 -0.95 5.84
CA PRO A 125 15.38 -0.82 5.79
C PRO A 125 15.98 -1.31 4.48
N GLU A 126 15.50 -2.43 3.91
CA GLU A 126 15.96 -2.93 2.60
C GLU A 126 15.74 -1.87 1.50
N SER A 127 14.57 -1.24 1.46
CA SER A 127 14.24 -0.19 0.48
C SER A 127 15.12 1.06 0.67
N ALA A 128 15.37 1.44 1.93
CA ALA A 128 16.23 2.58 2.26
C ALA A 128 17.68 2.34 1.84
N GLU A 129 18.20 1.12 2.03
CA GLU A 129 19.54 0.74 1.59
C GLU A 129 19.65 0.74 0.06
N CYS A 130 18.68 0.17 -0.66
CA CYS A 130 18.63 0.23 -2.12
C CYS A 130 18.65 1.67 -2.65
N LEU A 131 17.94 2.58 -1.99
CA LEU A 131 17.93 4.00 -2.33
C LEU A 131 19.24 4.72 -2.00
N ALA A 132 19.99 4.25 -1.01
CA ALA A 132 21.26 4.86 -0.58
C ALA A 132 22.48 4.36 -1.37
N GLN A 133 22.44 3.15 -1.93
CA GLN A 133 23.55 2.54 -2.67
C GLN A 133 24.08 3.34 -3.89
N PRO A 134 23.24 4.01 -4.71
CA PRO A 134 23.73 4.73 -5.90
C PRO A 134 24.28 6.13 -5.63
N LEU A 135 24.51 6.54 -4.37
CA LEU A 135 24.98 7.89 -4.05
C LEU A 135 26.44 8.09 -4.47
N SER A 136 26.66 8.65 -5.65
CA SER A 136 27.98 9.14 -6.11
C SER A 136 28.50 10.29 -5.21
N PRO A 137 29.82 10.53 -5.17
CA PRO A 137 30.41 11.58 -4.31
C PRO A 137 29.83 12.98 -4.50
N GLU A 138 29.27 13.27 -5.67
CA GLU A 138 28.58 14.53 -5.99
C GLU A 138 27.25 14.73 -5.23
N HIS A 139 26.64 13.66 -4.74
CA HIS A 139 25.44 13.70 -3.88
C HIS A 139 25.78 13.90 -2.40
N LEU A 140 27.07 13.88 -2.03
CA LEU A 140 27.52 14.10 -0.66
C LEU A 140 27.80 15.58 -0.41
N TRP A 141 27.30 16.12 0.70
CA TRP A 141 27.63 17.48 1.12
C TRP A 141 29.03 17.51 1.74
N CYS A 142 29.99 18.09 1.04
CA CYS A 142 31.40 18.13 1.46
C CYS A 142 31.96 16.73 1.81
N GLY A 143 31.58 15.71 1.03
CA GLY A 143 31.98 14.32 1.28
C GLY A 143 31.25 13.64 2.45
N ARG A 144 30.17 14.25 2.97
CA ARG A 144 29.37 13.70 4.06
C ARG A 144 27.93 13.40 3.61
N PRO A 145 27.33 12.28 4.06
CA PRO A 145 25.93 12.01 3.79
C PRO A 145 25.04 13.02 4.54
N VAL A 146 24.12 13.64 3.81
CA VAL A 146 23.07 14.48 4.41
C VAL A 146 21.90 13.58 4.79
N LYS A 147 21.35 13.78 5.99
CA LYS A 147 20.19 13.05 6.49
C LYS A 147 19.12 14.06 6.89
N VAL A 148 17.90 13.83 6.44
CA VAL A 148 16.75 14.65 6.84
C VAL A 148 15.93 13.81 7.82
N TYR A 149 15.63 14.40 8.96
CA TYR A 149 14.76 13.78 9.94
C TYR A 149 13.42 14.50 9.91
N ASP A 150 12.35 13.74 9.78
CA ASP A 150 10.98 14.25 9.93
C ASP A 150 10.32 13.56 11.12
N GLY A 151 9.53 14.31 11.87
CA GLY A 151 8.97 13.87 13.14
C GLY A 151 7.49 14.21 13.21
N THR A 152 6.67 13.24 13.60
CA THR A 152 5.24 13.45 13.84
C THR A 152 4.79 12.82 15.14
N THR A 153 3.61 13.19 15.59
CA THR A 153 2.98 12.61 16.77
C THR A 153 1.64 11.98 16.39
N VAL A 154 1.35 10.83 16.99
CA VAL A 154 0.04 10.18 16.88
C VAL A 154 -0.56 10.01 18.27
N LEU A 155 -1.88 10.14 18.34
CA LEU A 155 -2.62 9.89 19.57
C LEU A 155 -2.76 8.38 19.78
N MET A 156 -2.45 7.92 20.98
CA MET A 156 -2.67 6.55 21.41
C MET A 156 -4.02 6.44 22.10
N ALA A 157 -4.65 5.27 22.02
CA ALA A 157 -5.87 5.02 22.78
C ALA A 157 -5.64 5.24 24.28
N ASP A 158 -6.61 5.84 24.96
CA ASP A 158 -6.57 6.08 26.40
C ASP A 158 -6.78 4.76 27.15
N SER A 159 -5.67 4.04 27.39
CA SER A 159 -5.63 2.78 28.11
C SER A 159 -4.50 2.81 29.12
N ALA A 160 -4.66 2.10 30.25
CA ALA A 160 -3.64 2.04 31.29
C ALA A 160 -2.26 1.60 30.76
N ALA A 161 -2.23 0.64 29.83
CA ALA A 161 -1.00 0.17 29.18
C ALA A 161 -0.33 1.27 28.35
N ASN A 162 -1.10 2.04 27.59
CA ASN A 162 -0.56 3.15 26.79
C ASN A 162 -0.15 4.33 27.66
N GLN A 163 -0.90 4.68 28.70
CA GLN A 163 -0.57 5.75 29.66
C GLN A 163 0.75 5.46 30.40
N ALA A 164 1.05 4.18 30.66
CA ALA A 164 2.32 3.78 31.26
C ALA A 164 3.50 3.81 30.26
N SER A 165 3.23 3.59 28.97
CA SER A 165 4.27 3.41 27.94
C SER A 165 4.58 4.70 27.15
N TYR A 166 3.60 5.59 27.01
CA TYR A 166 3.68 6.77 26.18
C TYR A 166 3.41 8.03 27.01
N PRO A 167 4.18 9.12 26.80
CA PRO A 167 3.97 10.37 27.52
C PRO A 167 2.69 11.07 27.05
N GLN A 168 2.19 12.00 27.85
CA GLN A 168 1.12 12.92 27.45
C GLN A 168 1.71 14.25 26.94
N HIS A 169 0.87 15.06 26.30
CA HIS A 169 1.26 16.41 25.89
C HIS A 169 1.53 17.28 27.13
N GLY A 170 2.53 18.16 27.08
CA GLY A 170 2.97 18.92 28.26
C GLY A 170 1.93 19.91 28.84
N ASN A 171 0.80 20.11 28.15
CA ASN A 171 -0.34 20.90 28.61
C ASN A 171 -1.47 20.04 29.22
N GLN A 172 -1.27 18.73 29.38
CA GLN A 172 -2.19 17.81 30.03
C GLN A 172 -1.62 17.36 31.38
N THR A 173 -2.49 17.21 32.37
CA THR A 173 -2.14 16.60 33.65
C THR A 173 -1.91 15.11 33.48
N ALA A 174 -0.97 14.53 34.24
CA ALA A 174 -0.71 13.09 34.25
C ALA A 174 -2.01 12.27 34.41
N GLY A 175 -2.26 11.37 33.46
CA GLY A 175 -3.47 10.53 33.42
C GLY A 175 -4.70 11.19 32.79
N CYS A 176 -4.61 12.43 32.31
CA CYS A 176 -5.71 13.11 31.60
C CYS A 176 -5.48 13.18 30.07
N GLY A 177 -6.45 12.70 29.30
CA GLY A 177 -6.41 12.74 27.85
C GLY A 177 -5.52 11.66 27.22
N PHE A 178 -5.44 11.68 25.90
CA PHE A 178 -4.77 10.64 25.12
C PHE A 178 -3.23 10.75 25.18
N PRO A 179 -2.51 9.66 25.44
CA PRO A 179 -1.05 9.63 25.29
C PRO A 179 -0.61 9.90 23.85
N ILE A 180 0.64 10.30 23.68
CA ILE A 180 1.25 10.55 22.36
C ILE A 180 2.41 9.59 22.09
N ALA A 181 2.38 8.95 20.93
CA ALA A 181 3.56 8.30 20.38
C ALA A 181 4.28 9.29 19.44
N ARG A 182 5.60 9.39 19.59
CA ARG A 182 6.46 10.19 18.72
C ARG A 182 7.07 9.28 17.68
N LEU A 183 6.83 9.57 16.42
CA LEU A 183 7.36 8.84 15.29
C LEU A 183 8.41 9.70 14.61
N VAL A 184 9.58 9.13 14.32
CA VAL A 184 10.65 9.81 13.60
C VAL A 184 11.03 8.94 12.41
N SER A 185 11.03 9.55 11.22
CA SER A 185 11.64 8.97 10.02
C SER A 185 13.03 9.58 9.82
N ARG A 186 13.93 8.78 9.23
CA ARG A 186 15.31 9.13 8.90
C ARG A 186 15.53 8.90 7.41
#